data_AF-A0A3P6R913-F1
#
_entry.id   AF-A0A3P6R913-F1
#
_cell.length_a   1.000
_cell.length_b   1.000
_cell.length_c   1.000
_cell.angle_alpha   90.00
_cell.angle_beta   90.00
_cell.angle_gamma   90.00
#
_symmetry.space_group_name_H-M   'P 1'
#
loop_
_entity.id
_entity.type
_entity.pdbx_description
1 polymer ?
#
loop_
_entity_poly.entity_id
_entity_poly.type
_entity_poly.pdbx_seq_one_letter_code
_entity_poly.pdbx_strand_id
1 'polypeptide(L)' 'MRCIQNKPAYFAKTLHRSMKGLGTDDKSLSRVIVTRCEIDMVQIKTAFEAEYERSLAEWIKVSS' A
#
# COMPACT_ATOMS: atom_id res chain seq x y z
N MET A 1 -5.72 -16.21 -18.58
CA MET A 1 -6.10 -16.48 -17.17
C MET A 1 -5.55 -15.34 -16.31
N ARG A 2 -6.40 -14.48 -15.74
CA ARG A 2 -5.95 -13.44 -14.79
C ARG A 2 -5.77 -14.12 -13.44
N CYS A 3 -4.54 -14.49 -13.12
CA CYS A 3 -4.19 -15.13 -11.86
C CYS A 3 -4.41 -14.11 -10.72
N ILE A 4 -5.61 -14.10 -10.13
CA ILE A 4 -5.93 -13.29 -8.96
C ILE A 4 -5.39 -14.02 -7.73
N GLN A 5 -4.08 -14.00 -7.52
CA GLN A 5 -3.50 -14.37 -6.22
C GLN A 5 -2.29 -13.51 -5.83
N ASN A 6 -2.11 -12.33 -6.42
CA ASN A 6 -1.09 -11.40 -5.92
C ASN A 6 -1.66 -10.58 -4.74
N LYS A 7 -1.71 -11.19 -3.55
CA LYS A 7 -2.07 -10.54 -2.28
C LYS A 7 -1.30 -9.21 -2.09
N PRO A 8 0.03 -9.16 -2.31
CA PRO A 8 0.80 -7.92 -2.27
C PRO A 8 0.25 -6.80 -3.15
N ALA A 9 -0.13 -7.10 -4.40
CA ALA A 9 -0.67 -6.11 -5.33
C ALA A 9 -2.04 -5.56 -4.89
N TYR A 10 -2.88 -6.39 -4.25
CA TYR A 10 -4.16 -5.93 -3.69
C TYR A 10 -3.96 -4.94 -2.54
N PHE A 11 -3.04 -5.24 -1.61
CA PHE A 11 -2.71 -4.32 -0.52
C PHE A 11 -2.03 -3.06 -1.02
N ALA A 12 -1.14 -3.15 -2.02
CA ALA A 12 -0.52 -1.99 -2.65
C ALA A 12 -1.58 -1.03 -3.23
N LYS A 13 -2.56 -1.56 -3.97
CA LYS A 13 -3.67 -0.76 -4.50
C LYS A 13 -4.55 -0.14 -3.41
N THR A 14 -4.76 -0.88 -2.33
CA THR A 14 -5.53 -0.40 -1.17
C THR A 14 -4.80 0.76 -0.50
N LEU A 15 -3.50 0.61 -0.21
CA LEU A 15 -2.64 1.66 0.35
C LEU A 15 -2.66 2.91 -0.53
N HIS A 16 -2.52 2.75 -1.84
CA HIS A 16 -2.56 3.88 -2.76
C HIS A 16 -3.91 4.59 -2.74
N ARG A 17 -5.02 3.84 -2.73
CA ARG A 17 -6.37 4.43 -2.61
C ARG A 17 -6.56 5.20 -1.30
N SER A 18 -6.03 4.69 -0.19
CA SER A 18 -6.07 5.39 1.10
C SER A 18 -5.37 6.74 1.08
N MET A 19 -4.36 6.92 0.22
CA MET A 19 -3.51 8.12 0.15
C MET A 19 -3.78 9.02 -1.07
N LYS A 20 -4.53 8.56 -2.08
CA LYS A 20 -4.77 9.30 -3.34
C LYS A 20 -5.87 10.39 -3.22
N GLY A 21 -6.69 10.35 -2.18
CA GLY A 21 -7.87 11.22 -2.02
C GLY A 21 -7.56 12.66 -1.58
N LEU A 22 -8.61 13.48 -1.43
CA LEU A 22 -8.57 14.75 -0.70
C LEU A 22 -8.38 14.44 0.79
N GLY A 23 -7.13 14.17 1.18
CA GLY A 23 -6.76 13.68 2.50
C GLY A 23 -6.41 12.20 2.53
N THR A 24 -5.93 11.75 3.67
CA THR A 24 -5.50 10.36 3.91
C THR A 24 -6.56 9.65 4.75
N ASP A 25 -7.02 8.48 4.29
CA ASP A 25 -7.77 7.57 5.17
C ASP A 25 -6.79 6.84 6.10
N ASP A 26 -6.34 7.56 7.13
CA ASP A 26 -5.41 7.08 8.15
C ASP A 26 -5.88 5.79 8.82
N LYS A 27 -7.19 5.59 8.96
CA LYS A 27 -7.75 4.37 9.56
C LYS A 27 -7.51 3.17 8.67
N SER A 28 -7.80 3.28 7.37
CA SER A 28 -7.55 2.20 6.42
C SER A 28 -6.06 1.96 6.18
N LEU A 29 -5.27 3.03 6.08
CA LEU A 29 -3.82 2.98 5.96
C LEU A 29 -3.18 2.27 7.16
N SER A 30 -3.46 2.74 8.38
CA SER A 30 -2.95 2.17 9.62
C SER A 30 -3.38 0.70 9.78
N ARG A 31 -4.63 0.37 9.49
CA ARG A 31 -5.11 -1.03 9.59
C ARG A 31 -4.36 -1.97 8.64
N VAL A 32 -4.09 -1.56 7.40
CA VAL A 32 -3.30 -2.38 6.48
C VAL A 32 -1.85 -2.49 6.96
N ILE A 33 -1.26 -1.39 7.42
CA ILE A 33 0.11 -1.40 7.93
C ILE A 33 0.25 -2.33 9.13
N VAL A 34 -0.60 -2.18 10.15
CA VAL A 34 -0.56 -2.97 11.39
C VAL A 34 -0.83 -4.46 11.14
N THR A 35 -1.75 -4.80 10.23
CA THR A 35 -2.08 -6.21 9.97
C THR A 35 -1.10 -6.92 9.05
N ARG A 36 -0.31 -6.19 8.26
CA ARG A 36 0.59 -6.77 7.25
C ARG A 36 2.07 -6.52 7.51
N CYS A 37 2.43 -5.66 8.47
CA CYS A 37 3.82 -5.30 8.80
C CYS A 37 4.71 -6.52 9.03
N GLU A 38 4.23 -7.51 9.78
CA GLU A 38 4.98 -8.73 10.15
C GLU A 38 4.80 -9.90 9.16
N ILE A 39 3.89 -9.79 8.19
CA ILE A 39 3.53 -10.91 7.31
C ILE A 39 4.22 -10.78 5.96
N ASP A 40 3.94 -9.70 5.22
CA ASP A 40 4.34 -9.56 3.82
C ASP A 40 4.52 -8.10 3.38
N MET A 41 4.75 -7.18 4.33
CA MET A 41 4.96 -5.77 4.06
C MET A 41 6.09 -5.49 3.07
N VAL A 42 7.16 -6.30 3.09
CA VAL A 42 8.27 -6.17 2.13
C VAL A 42 7.75 -6.40 0.70
N GLN A 43 6.97 -7.46 0.48
CA GLN A 43 6.40 -7.76 -0.83
C GLN A 43 5.39 -6.70 -1.27
N ILE A 44 4.59 -6.18 -0.32
CA ILE A 44 3.64 -5.11 -0.57
C ILE A 44 4.38 -3.83 -1.01
N LYS A 45 5.48 -3.47 -0.33
CA LYS A 45 6.31 -2.31 -0.69
C LYS A 45 6.90 -2.47 -2.08
N THR A 46 7.48 -3.62 -2.40
CA THR A 46 8.04 -3.90 -3.73
C THR A 46 6.96 -3.83 -4.82
N ALA A 47 5.77 -4.40 -4.57
CA ALA A 47 4.67 -4.35 -5.51
C ALA A 47 4.12 -2.92 -5.68
N PHE A 48 4.07 -2.14 -4.60
CA PHE A 48 3.66 -0.75 -4.62
C PHE A 48 4.63 0.12 -5.41
N GLU A 49 5.94 -0.03 -5.16
CA GLU A 49 6.98 0.73 -5.86
C GLU A 49 7.05 0.37 -7.35
N ALA A 50 6.87 -0.90 -7.69
CA ALA A 50 6.81 -1.34 -9.09
C ALA A 50 5.58 -0.80 -9.85
N GLU A 51 4.46 -0.57 -9.17
CA GLU A 51 3.21 -0.09 -9.79
C GLU A 51 3.10 1.44 -9.79
N TYR A 52 3.65 2.13 -8.79
CA TYR A 52 3.47 3.58 -8.57
C TYR A 52 4.75 4.40 -8.66
N GLU A 53 5.89 3.77 -9.00
CA GLU A 53 7.21 4.40 -9.21
C GLU A 53 7.69 5.28 -8.04
N ARG A 54 7.11 5.06 -6.86
CA ARG A 54 7.42 5.74 -5.60
C ARG A 54 7.30 4.77 -4.46
N SER A 55 8.20 4.86 -3.49
CA SER A 55 8.13 4.02 -2.32
C SER A 55 6.91 4.36 -1.46
N LEU A 56 6.37 3.36 -0.76
CA LEU A 56 5.27 3.56 0.19
C LEU A 56 5.62 4.59 1.27
N ALA A 57 6.88 4.61 1.72
CA ALA A 57 7.34 5.54 2.75
C ALA A 57 7.33 7.00 2.27
N GLU A 58 7.74 7.24 1.03
CA GLU A 58 7.69 8.56 0.40
C GLU A 58 6.25 9.09 0.34
N TRP A 59 5.29 8.23 -0.05
CA TRP A 59 3.87 8.60 -0.08
C TRP A 59 3.34 8.97 1.31
N ILE A 60 3.67 8.19 2.33
CA ILE A 60 3.24 8.46 3.72
C ILE A 60 3.83 9.78 4.23
N LYS A 61 5.09 10.07 3.89
CA LYS A 61 5.77 11.31 4.31
C LYS A 61 5.15 12.57 3.70
N VAL A 62 4.66 12.50 2.46
CA VAL A 62 4.04 13.64 1.76
C VAL A 62 2.63 13.94 2.30
N SER A 63 1.98 12.95 2.90
CA SER A 63 0.63 13.07 3.46
C SER A 63 0.58 13.67 4.87
N SER A 64 1.73 13.98 5.50
CA SER A 64 1.84 14.50 6.87
C SER A 64 2.24 15.96 6.94
#